data_AF-A0A914Y3K9-F1
#
_entry.id   AF-A0A914Y3K9-F1
#
_cell.length_a   1.000
_cell.length_b   1.000
_cell.length_c   1.000
_cell.angle_alpha   90.00
_cell.angle_beta   90.00
_cell.angle_gamma   90.00
#
_symmetry.space_group_name_H-M   'P 1'
#
loop_
_entity.id
_entity.type
_entity.pdbx_description
1 polymer ?
#
loop_
_entity_poly.entity_id
_entity_poly.type
_entity_poly.pdbx_seq_one_letter_code
_entity_poly.pdbx_strand_id
1 'polypeptide(L)'
;MMELEGNQISIAQYLQQRYQVQLRFPQWPLATGAKKIRGNRVYIPLELLHVADYQRVGNGNITSSDIATIVRACAVNPSVKSGEIMNCYQSFTFNADGFMEGAQMTVIDRPLEVQGRIIQAPAISYANGNLHPEQNGKWRLPKPAKYVRAATLKSWCALFLDVRGERMSFAEYEQFVAKYYHECRNRGIALGEPLRIWSVACDQGSIEKAFEDASGVGCEFIFIGHSDKDSTVHSKCL
;
A
#
# COMPACT_ATOMS: atom_id res chain seq x y z
N MET A 1 28.48 1.22 -35.58
CA MET A 1 29.20 1.98 -36.61
C MET A 1 28.27 3.07 -37.13
N MET A 2 28.80 4.25 -37.44
CA MET A 2 28.09 5.35 -38.08
C MET A 2 28.89 5.78 -39.32
N GLU A 3 28.21 6.36 -40.30
CA GLU A 3 28.86 6.87 -41.51
C GLU A 3 29.19 8.35 -41.35
N LEU A 4 30.44 8.72 -41.61
CA LEU A 4 30.93 10.09 -41.60
C LEU A 4 31.77 10.29 -42.86
N GLU A 5 31.37 11.23 -43.72
CA GLU A 5 32.09 11.59 -44.96
C GLU A 5 32.41 10.38 -45.87
N GLY A 6 31.49 9.40 -45.94
CA GLY A 6 31.64 8.20 -46.76
C GLY A 6 32.46 7.08 -46.11
N ASN A 7 32.94 7.26 -44.87
CA ASN A 7 33.67 6.25 -44.11
C ASN A 7 32.86 5.73 -42.91
N GLN A 8 32.97 4.44 -42.63
CA GLN A 8 32.38 3.81 -41.45
C GLN A 8 33.31 3.98 -40.24
N ILE A 9 32.82 4.66 -39.20
CA ILE A 9 33.54 4.91 -37.95
C ILE A 9 32.73 4.41 -36.75
N SER A 10 33.38 3.92 -35.70
CA SER A 10 32.68 3.61 -34.45
C SER A 10 32.31 4.90 -33.70
N ILE A 11 31.24 4.85 -32.90
CA ILE A 11 30.82 6.00 -32.07
C ILE A 11 31.91 6.39 -31.08
N ALA A 12 32.62 5.40 -30.51
CA ALA A 12 33.74 5.64 -29.60
C ALA A 12 34.90 6.38 -30.29
N GLN A 13 35.32 5.94 -31.48
CA GLN A 13 36.37 6.62 -32.25
C GLN A 13 35.94 8.03 -32.65
N TYR A 14 34.68 8.22 -33.08
CA TYR A 14 34.16 9.54 -33.41
C TYR A 14 34.21 10.49 -32.21
N LEU A 15 33.77 10.05 -31.03
CA LEU A 15 33.79 10.86 -29.81
C LEU A 15 35.21 11.21 -29.36
N GLN A 16 36.14 10.27 -29.46
CA GLN A 16 37.55 10.49 -29.16
C GLN A 16 38.19 11.49 -30.13
N GLN A 17 37.98 11.32 -31.43
CA GLN A 17 38.58 12.18 -32.46
C GLN A 17 37.98 13.59 -32.47
N ARG A 18 36.64 13.70 -32.38
CA ARG A 18 35.92 14.97 -32.58
C ARG A 18 35.77 15.80 -31.30
N TYR A 19 35.56 15.14 -30.17
CA TYR A 19 35.24 15.77 -28.89
C TYR A 19 36.26 15.45 -27.79
N GLN A 20 37.30 14.67 -28.08
CA GLN A 20 38.33 14.26 -27.10
C GLN A 20 37.75 13.50 -25.91
N VAL A 21 36.60 12.82 -26.11
CA VAL A 21 35.93 12.03 -25.09
C VAL A 21 36.31 10.56 -25.25
N GLN A 22 36.98 10.00 -24.25
CA GLN A 22 37.21 8.55 -24.16
C GLN A 22 36.11 7.89 -23.33
N LEU A 23 35.32 7.02 -23.96
CA LEU A 23 34.31 6.22 -23.27
C LEU A 23 34.98 5.19 -22.37
N ARG A 24 34.53 5.06 -21.12
CA ARG A 24 35.05 4.06 -20.17
C ARG A 24 34.42 2.70 -20.38
N PHE A 25 33.20 2.67 -20.90
CA PHE A 25 32.38 1.49 -21.12
C PHE A 25 31.86 1.43 -22.56
N PRO A 26 32.75 1.34 -23.57
CA PRO A 26 32.35 1.30 -24.98
C PRO A 26 31.47 0.09 -25.34
N GLN A 27 31.44 -0.95 -24.49
CA GLN A 27 30.61 -2.14 -24.63
C GLN A 27 29.16 -1.96 -24.16
N TRP A 28 28.83 -0.87 -23.47
CA TRP A 28 27.47 -0.62 -23.01
C TRP A 28 26.51 -0.37 -24.18
N PRO A 29 25.21 -0.71 -24.01
CA PRO A 29 24.21 -0.43 -25.03
C PRO A 29 24.10 1.08 -25.26
N LEU A 30 23.68 1.43 -26.47
CA LEU A 30 23.47 2.81 -26.90
C LEU A 30 22.00 3.17 -26.72
N ALA A 31 21.73 4.36 -26.19
CA ALA A 31 20.39 4.93 -26.22
C ALA A 31 20.06 5.41 -27.63
N THR A 32 18.79 5.36 -27.99
CA THR A 32 18.29 5.96 -29.23
C THR A 32 17.13 6.90 -28.95
N GLY A 33 17.11 8.04 -29.63
CA GLY A 33 16.00 8.98 -29.54
C GLY A 33 14.73 8.37 -30.13
N ALA A 34 13.57 8.66 -29.52
CA ALA A 34 12.28 8.17 -30.00
C ALA A 34 11.95 8.67 -31.44
N LYS A 35 12.47 9.83 -31.82
CA LYS A 35 12.31 10.41 -33.16
C LYS A 35 13.63 10.34 -33.93
N LYS A 36 13.54 10.00 -35.21
CA LYS A 36 14.66 10.12 -36.16
C LYS A 36 14.95 11.60 -36.43
N ILE A 37 16.22 11.98 -36.46
CA ILE A 37 16.64 13.32 -36.87
C ILE A 37 17.07 13.21 -38.34
N ARG A 38 16.42 13.98 -39.22
CA ARG A 38 16.71 13.98 -40.67
C ARG A 38 16.69 12.57 -41.29
N GLY A 39 15.74 11.73 -40.87
CA GLY A 39 15.60 10.34 -41.38
C GLY A 39 16.53 9.31 -40.73
N ASN A 40 17.50 9.74 -39.92
CA ASN A 40 18.50 8.87 -39.30
C ASN A 40 18.20 8.61 -37.83
N ARG A 41 18.52 7.39 -37.37
CA ARG A 41 18.51 7.05 -35.95
C ARG A 41 19.70 7.73 -35.27
N VAL A 42 19.45 8.32 -34.11
CA VAL A 42 20.51 8.89 -33.27
C VAL A 42 20.92 7.83 -32.26
N TYR A 43 22.23 7.65 -32.09
CA TYR A 43 22.81 6.72 -31.13
C TYR A 43 23.68 7.49 -30.14
N ILE A 44 23.38 7.37 -28.86
CA ILE A 44 24.04 8.14 -27.80
C ILE A 44 24.56 7.16 -26.75
N PRO A 45 25.87 7.19 -26.40
CA PRO A 45 26.37 6.39 -25.29
C PRO A 45 25.72 6.79 -23.97
N LEU A 46 25.35 5.78 -23.17
CA LEU A 46 24.71 6.00 -21.87
C LEU A 46 25.58 6.83 -20.91
N GLU A 47 26.90 6.74 -21.01
CA GLU A 47 27.85 7.52 -20.20
C GLU A 47 27.70 9.04 -20.36
N LEU A 48 27.14 9.49 -21.49
CA LEU A 48 26.98 10.90 -21.82
C LEU A 48 25.55 11.41 -21.56
N LEU A 49 24.66 10.56 -21.06
CA LEU A 49 23.28 10.91 -20.76
C LEU A 49 23.11 11.18 -19.27
N HIS A 50 22.30 12.19 -18.98
CA HIS A 50 21.76 12.47 -17.65
C HIS A 50 20.24 12.46 -17.72
N VAL A 51 19.60 12.07 -16.62
CA VAL A 51 18.15 12.21 -16.49
C VAL A 51 17.86 13.70 -16.32
N ALA A 52 17.08 14.29 -17.23
CA ALA A 52 16.69 15.68 -17.12
C ALA A 52 15.84 15.91 -15.85
N ASP A 53 16.03 17.07 -15.24
CA ASP A 53 15.36 17.43 -13.98
C ASP A 53 13.83 17.52 -14.14
N TYR A 54 13.13 17.40 -13.00
CA TYR A 54 11.68 17.59 -12.87
C TYR A 54 10.80 16.67 -13.75
N GLN A 55 11.33 15.52 -14.17
CA GLN A 55 10.53 14.49 -14.84
C GLN A 55 9.65 13.75 -13.83
N ARG A 56 8.33 13.84 -14.01
CA ARG A 56 7.38 13.14 -13.15
C ARG A 56 7.42 11.63 -13.40
N VAL A 57 7.59 10.85 -12.33
CA VAL A 57 7.47 9.40 -12.36
C VAL A 57 6.00 9.01 -12.42
N GLY A 58 5.62 8.14 -13.37
CA GLY A 58 4.26 7.62 -13.49
C GLY A 58 3.92 6.66 -12.36
N ASN A 59 2.66 6.63 -11.93
CA ASN A 59 2.20 5.85 -10.78
C ASN A 59 2.53 4.35 -10.87
N GLY A 60 2.57 3.77 -12.08
CA GLY A 60 2.90 2.35 -12.29
C GLY A 60 4.37 1.99 -12.04
N ASN A 61 5.25 2.98 -11.89
CA ASN A 61 6.69 2.80 -11.64
C ASN A 61 7.08 3.10 -10.18
N ILE A 62 6.10 3.30 -9.29
CA ILE A 62 6.32 3.60 -7.88
C ILE A 62 6.10 2.32 -7.07
N THR A 63 7.11 1.88 -6.33
CA THR A 63 7.01 0.67 -5.50
C THR A 63 6.28 0.95 -4.17
N SER A 64 5.81 -0.09 -3.48
CA SER A 64 5.20 0.06 -2.15
C SER A 64 6.15 0.71 -1.13
N SER A 65 7.46 0.44 -1.22
CA SER A 65 8.49 1.10 -0.41
C SER A 65 8.64 2.58 -0.74
N ASP A 66 8.56 2.95 -2.02
CA ASP A 66 8.59 4.35 -2.44
C ASP A 66 7.35 5.09 -1.92
N ILE A 67 6.16 4.49 -2.05
CA ILE A 67 4.92 5.05 -1.50
C ILE A 67 5.05 5.27 0.00
N ALA A 68 5.54 4.29 0.75
CA ALA A 68 5.72 4.44 2.20
C ALA A 68 6.69 5.59 2.55
N THR A 69 7.74 5.77 1.75
CA THR A 69 8.70 6.87 1.90
C THR A 69 8.07 8.22 1.58
N ILE A 70 7.34 8.31 0.47
CA ILE A 70 6.60 9.52 0.06
C ILE A 70 5.58 9.90 1.12
N VAL A 71 4.77 8.95 1.59
CA VAL A 71 3.78 9.19 2.64
C VAL A 71 4.45 9.72 3.90
N ARG A 72 5.57 9.13 4.32
CA ARG A 72 6.30 9.60 5.51
C ARG A 72 6.87 11.00 5.31
N ALA A 73 7.39 11.31 4.13
CA ALA A 73 7.95 12.62 3.81
C ALA A 73 6.87 13.70 3.69
N CYS A 74 5.68 13.36 3.20
CA CYS A 74 4.57 14.30 3.00
C CYS A 74 3.61 14.40 4.20
N ALA A 75 3.65 13.45 5.14
CA ALA A 75 2.81 13.46 6.33
C ALA A 75 3.27 14.57 7.30
N VAL A 76 2.52 15.67 7.31
CA VAL A 76 2.76 16.81 8.19
C VAL A 76 1.50 17.12 9.00
N ASN A 77 1.70 17.59 10.24
CA ASN A 77 0.59 17.96 11.11
C ASN A 77 -0.19 19.15 10.53
N PRO A 78 -1.52 19.24 10.73
CA PRO A 78 -2.33 20.33 10.19
C PRO A 78 -1.83 21.74 10.54
N SER A 79 -1.33 21.93 11.78
CA SER A 79 -0.76 23.22 12.21
C SER A 79 0.47 23.62 11.39
N VAL A 80 1.39 22.68 11.16
CA VAL A 80 2.58 22.88 10.32
C VAL A 80 2.16 23.11 8.87
N LYS A 81 1.21 22.31 8.37
CA LYS A 81 0.72 22.43 6.99
C LYS A 81 0.11 23.80 6.72
N SER A 82 -0.64 24.35 7.66
CA SER A 82 -1.19 25.70 7.55
C SER A 82 -0.08 26.75 7.41
N GLY A 83 1.01 26.61 8.17
CA GLY A 83 2.18 27.48 8.05
C GLY A 83 2.88 27.35 6.70
N GLU A 84 3.09 26.12 6.21
CA GLU A 84 3.67 25.88 4.88
C GLU A 84 2.84 26.51 3.75
N ILE A 85 1.50 26.39 3.83
CA ILE A 85 0.60 26.98 2.85
C ILE A 85 0.75 28.51 2.86
N MET A 86 0.79 29.14 4.03
CA MET A 86 0.96 30.59 4.13
C MET A 86 2.33 31.06 3.64
N ASN A 87 3.40 30.33 3.95
CA ASN A 87 4.75 30.64 3.45
C ASN A 87 4.80 30.53 1.91
N CYS A 88 4.19 29.49 1.34
CA CYS A 88 4.07 29.30 -0.10
C CYS A 88 3.27 30.44 -0.74
N TYR A 89 2.14 30.82 -0.16
CA TYR A 89 1.34 31.96 -0.60
C TYR A 89 2.16 33.27 -0.63
N GLN A 90 2.89 33.56 0.45
CA GLN A 90 3.75 34.75 0.53
C GLN A 90 4.84 34.76 -0.55
N SER A 91 5.40 33.60 -0.90
CA SER A 91 6.44 33.51 -1.94
C SER A 91 5.95 33.85 -3.36
N PHE A 92 4.65 33.72 -3.64
CA PHE A 92 4.10 34.02 -4.96
C PHE A 92 3.82 35.50 -5.18
N THR A 93 3.73 36.31 -4.11
CA THR A 93 3.48 37.75 -4.19
C THR A 93 2.32 38.14 -5.14
N PHE A 94 1.23 37.37 -5.13
CA PHE A 94 0.14 37.47 -6.12
C PHE A 94 -0.37 38.90 -6.36
N ASN A 95 -0.54 39.69 -5.30
CA ASN A 95 -1.08 41.05 -5.42
C ASN A 95 -0.07 42.08 -5.95
N ALA A 96 1.20 41.70 -6.13
CA ALA A 96 2.23 42.49 -6.78
C ALA A 96 2.48 42.05 -8.24
N ASP A 97 1.77 41.02 -8.72
CA ASP A 97 1.88 40.53 -10.09
C ASP A 97 1.09 41.42 -11.05
N GLY A 98 1.75 41.91 -12.10
CA GLY A 98 1.13 42.77 -13.12
C GLY A 98 -0.03 42.13 -13.87
N PHE A 99 -0.09 40.79 -13.96
CA PHE A 99 -1.25 40.08 -14.52
C PHE A 99 -2.48 40.23 -13.62
N MET A 100 -2.29 40.20 -12.30
CA MET A 100 -3.39 40.35 -11.34
C MET A 100 -3.91 41.78 -11.32
N GLU A 101 -3.03 42.77 -11.41
CA GLU A 101 -3.39 44.18 -11.57
C GLU A 101 -4.16 44.42 -12.87
N GLY A 102 -3.66 43.89 -14.00
CA GLY A 102 -4.32 44.01 -15.30
C GLY A 102 -5.70 43.33 -15.35
N ALA A 103 -5.88 42.24 -14.58
CA ALA A 103 -7.17 41.56 -14.42
C ALA A 103 -8.09 42.24 -13.38
N GLN A 104 -7.62 43.27 -12.67
CA GLN A 104 -8.32 43.92 -11.56
C GLN A 104 -8.74 42.93 -10.46
N MET A 105 -7.88 41.93 -10.20
CA MET A 105 -8.10 40.88 -9.22
C MET A 105 -7.14 41.02 -8.05
N THR A 106 -7.66 40.77 -6.84
CA THR A 106 -6.85 40.71 -5.62
C THR A 106 -7.12 39.41 -4.89
N VAL A 107 -6.07 38.78 -4.36
CA VAL A 107 -6.16 37.59 -3.52
C VAL A 107 -6.11 37.98 -2.05
N ILE A 108 -7.01 37.40 -1.26
CA ILE A 108 -7.05 37.60 0.19
C ILE A 108 -5.86 36.87 0.83
N ASP A 109 -5.14 37.55 1.71
CA ASP A 109 -3.89 37.10 2.35
C ASP A 109 -4.09 36.28 3.63
N ARG A 110 -5.30 35.78 3.84
CA ARG A 110 -5.68 34.93 4.96
C ARG A 110 -6.57 33.78 4.49
N PRO A 111 -6.51 32.61 5.16
CA PRO A 111 -7.46 31.54 4.91
C PRO A 111 -8.90 32.02 5.08
N LEU A 112 -9.80 31.50 4.24
CA LEU A 112 -11.23 31.76 4.37
C LEU A 112 -11.75 31.08 5.63
N GLU A 113 -12.36 31.85 6.52
CA GLU A 113 -13.03 31.33 7.70
C GLU A 113 -14.46 30.88 7.36
N VAL A 114 -14.82 29.69 7.80
CA VAL A 114 -16.16 29.11 7.58
C VAL A 114 -16.74 28.63 8.90
N GLN A 115 -18.03 28.88 9.11
CA GLN A 115 -18.73 28.40 10.30
C GLN A 115 -19.10 26.92 10.13
N GLY A 116 -18.47 26.07 10.94
CA GLY A 116 -18.81 24.66 11.08
C GLY A 116 -19.66 24.39 12.33
N ARG A 117 -20.23 23.19 12.41
CA ARG A 117 -20.88 22.67 13.63
C ARG A 117 -20.33 21.30 13.96
N ILE A 118 -20.15 21.02 15.25
CA ILE A 118 -19.78 19.68 15.74
C ILE A 118 -21.08 18.93 16.04
N ILE A 119 -21.30 17.82 15.34
CA ILE A 119 -22.44 16.94 15.59
C ILE A 119 -22.10 16.05 16.78
N GLN A 120 -22.99 15.98 17.77
CA GLN A 120 -22.83 15.05 18.87
C GLN A 120 -22.82 13.61 18.35
N ALA A 121 -21.85 12.83 18.83
CA ALA A 121 -21.73 11.45 18.40
C ALA A 121 -22.95 10.63 18.89
N PRO A 122 -23.56 9.80 18.03
CA PRO A 122 -24.71 9.01 18.41
C PRO A 122 -24.33 7.94 19.44
N ALA A 123 -25.30 7.52 20.24
CA ALA A 123 -25.15 6.35 21.09
C ALA A 123 -25.05 5.08 20.24
N ILE A 124 -24.16 4.17 20.63
CA ILE A 124 -23.96 2.86 20.01
C ILE A 124 -24.66 1.82 20.88
N SER A 125 -25.68 1.16 20.32
CA SER A 125 -26.42 0.12 21.04
C SER A 125 -25.73 -1.23 20.96
N TYR A 126 -25.71 -1.92 22.10
CA TYR A 126 -25.29 -3.30 22.31
C TYR A 126 -26.45 -4.08 22.95
N ALA A 127 -26.39 -5.42 22.91
CA ALA A 127 -27.46 -6.25 23.47
C ALA A 127 -27.67 -6.04 24.99
N ASN A 128 -26.66 -5.52 25.69
CA ASN A 128 -26.68 -5.27 27.13
C ASN A 128 -26.52 -3.80 27.52
N GLY A 129 -26.78 -2.86 26.61
CA GLY A 129 -26.78 -1.42 26.92
C GLY A 129 -26.30 -0.54 25.78
N ASN A 130 -26.18 0.76 26.04
CA ASN A 130 -25.70 1.74 25.08
C ASN A 130 -24.33 2.29 25.51
N LEU A 131 -23.49 2.61 24.53
CA LEU A 131 -22.21 3.28 24.71
C LEU A 131 -22.26 4.63 23.98
N HIS A 132 -21.90 5.70 24.66
CA HIS A 132 -21.56 6.94 23.99
C HIS A 132 -20.06 6.92 23.63
N PRO A 133 -19.70 7.01 22.34
CA PRO A 133 -18.30 6.98 21.93
C PRO A 133 -17.53 8.18 22.53
N GLU A 134 -16.24 7.99 22.77
CA GLU A 134 -15.37 9.05 23.27
C GLU A 134 -15.21 10.18 22.22
N GLN A 135 -14.66 11.31 22.66
CA GLN A 135 -14.32 12.41 21.75
C GLN A 135 -13.43 11.89 20.59
N ASN A 136 -13.68 12.39 19.38
CA ASN A 136 -13.07 12.00 18.10
C ASN A 136 -13.68 10.79 17.36
N GLY A 137 -14.91 10.40 17.71
CA GLY A 137 -15.67 9.42 16.91
C GLY A 137 -15.08 8.01 16.93
N LYS A 138 -14.25 7.72 17.93
CA LYS A 138 -13.66 6.40 18.14
C LYS A 138 -14.39 5.70 19.27
N TRP A 139 -14.65 4.42 19.09
CA TRP A 139 -15.09 3.55 20.17
C TRP A 139 -14.36 2.23 20.06
N ARG A 140 -14.16 1.59 21.22
CA ARG A 140 -13.77 0.18 21.30
C ARG A 140 -14.95 -0.58 21.88
N LEU A 141 -15.07 -1.85 21.51
CA LEU A 141 -16.10 -2.73 22.05
C LEU A 141 -15.87 -2.91 23.57
N PRO A 142 -16.65 -2.25 24.45
CA PRO A 142 -16.37 -2.27 25.87
C PRO A 142 -16.57 -3.69 26.41
N LYS A 143 -15.84 -4.11 27.46
CA LYS A 143 -16.15 -5.39 28.14
C LYS A 143 -17.12 -5.07 29.28
N PRO A 144 -18.25 -5.80 29.44
CA PRO A 144 -18.67 -7.03 28.78
C PRO A 144 -19.73 -6.84 27.67
N ALA A 145 -19.55 -5.91 26.72
CA ALA A 145 -20.54 -5.67 25.66
C ALA A 145 -20.71 -6.88 24.73
N LYS A 146 -21.98 -7.13 24.37
CA LYS A 146 -22.41 -8.20 23.46
C LYS A 146 -23.02 -7.63 22.19
N TYR A 147 -22.86 -8.33 21.08
CA TYR A 147 -23.46 -7.93 19.81
C TYR A 147 -24.99 -7.89 19.91
N VAL A 148 -25.62 -6.85 19.34
CA VAL A 148 -27.09 -6.69 19.31
C VAL A 148 -27.76 -7.92 18.69
N ARG A 149 -27.17 -8.41 17.59
CA ARG A 149 -27.54 -9.68 16.96
C ARG A 149 -26.30 -10.55 16.87
N ALA A 150 -26.09 -11.36 17.89
CA ALA A 150 -24.99 -12.31 17.90
C ALA A 150 -25.27 -13.50 16.98
N ALA A 151 -24.23 -13.98 16.31
CA ALA A 151 -24.32 -15.18 15.48
C ALA A 151 -24.34 -16.45 16.34
N THR A 152 -24.88 -17.52 15.77
CA THR A 152 -24.80 -18.87 16.30
C THR A 152 -24.02 -19.71 15.29
N LEU A 153 -22.94 -20.34 15.72
CA LEU A 153 -22.13 -21.22 14.88
C LEU A 153 -21.83 -22.47 15.69
N LYS A 154 -22.53 -23.57 15.37
CA LYS A 154 -22.42 -24.82 16.14
C LYS A 154 -21.32 -25.73 15.59
N SER A 155 -21.19 -25.77 14.27
CA SER A 155 -20.32 -26.69 13.57
C SER A 155 -19.20 -25.94 12.86
N TRP A 156 -18.01 -25.95 13.45
CA TRP A 156 -16.85 -25.29 12.85
C TRP A 156 -15.57 -26.06 13.12
N CYS A 157 -14.55 -25.83 12.31
CA CYS A 157 -13.24 -26.46 12.40
C CYS A 157 -12.15 -25.40 12.47
N ALA A 158 -11.01 -25.76 13.06
CA ALA A 158 -9.82 -24.91 13.04
C ALA A 158 -8.68 -25.65 12.32
N LEU A 159 -8.18 -25.05 11.24
CA LEU A 159 -7.13 -25.59 10.40
C LEU A 159 -5.87 -24.74 10.54
N PHE A 160 -4.75 -25.37 10.89
CA PHE A 160 -3.44 -24.74 10.87
C PHE A 160 -2.71 -25.13 9.59
N LEU A 161 -2.20 -24.15 8.84
CA LEU A 161 -1.36 -24.43 7.68
C LEU A 161 0.10 -24.36 8.10
N ASP A 162 0.80 -25.49 8.02
CA ASP A 162 2.22 -25.60 8.22
C ASP A 162 2.95 -25.11 6.96
N VAL A 163 3.39 -23.86 7.01
CA VAL A 163 4.13 -23.19 5.93
C VAL A 163 5.63 -23.28 6.23
N ARG A 164 6.47 -23.42 5.19
CA ARG A 164 7.93 -23.34 5.40
C ARG A 164 8.31 -21.98 5.97
N GLY A 165 8.95 -21.98 7.14
CA GLY A 165 9.32 -20.75 7.85
C GLY A 165 8.22 -20.20 8.77
N GLU A 166 7.22 -21.02 9.06
CA GLU A 166 6.14 -20.74 9.99
C GLU A 166 6.68 -20.34 11.38
N ARG A 167 6.20 -19.21 11.89
CA ARG A 167 6.67 -18.64 13.16
C ARG A 167 5.77 -19.01 14.34
N MET A 168 4.57 -19.51 14.06
CA MET A 168 3.60 -19.98 15.05
C MET A 168 3.67 -21.50 15.13
N SER A 169 3.81 -22.06 16.33
CA SER A 169 3.67 -23.50 16.51
C SER A 169 2.18 -23.90 16.49
N PHE A 170 1.90 -25.16 16.15
CA PHE A 170 0.54 -25.70 16.24
C PHE A 170 -0.05 -25.56 17.66
N ALA A 171 0.77 -25.72 18.71
CA ALA A 171 0.34 -25.53 20.09
C ALA A 171 -0.06 -24.07 20.41
N GLU A 172 0.65 -23.08 19.86
CA GLU A 172 0.26 -21.67 19.97
C GLU A 172 -1.05 -21.37 19.23
N TYR A 173 -1.26 -22.02 18.08
CA TYR A 173 -2.51 -21.94 17.36
C TYR A 173 -3.68 -22.55 18.15
N GLU A 174 -3.51 -23.71 18.79
CA GLU A 174 -4.52 -24.30 19.67
C GLU A 174 -4.88 -23.37 20.83
N GLN A 175 -3.88 -22.74 21.46
CA GLN A 175 -4.10 -21.74 22.50
C GLN A 175 -4.85 -20.51 21.96
N PHE A 176 -4.55 -20.08 20.74
CA PHE A 176 -5.28 -19.01 20.07
C PHE A 176 -6.75 -19.40 19.84
N VAL A 177 -7.01 -20.60 19.33
CA VAL A 177 -8.36 -21.15 19.09
C VAL A 177 -9.18 -21.17 20.38
N ALA A 178 -8.57 -21.59 21.50
CA ALA A 178 -9.22 -21.54 22.82
C ALA A 178 -9.58 -20.11 23.25
N LYS A 179 -8.67 -19.14 23.06
CA LYS A 179 -8.93 -17.72 23.35
C LYS A 179 -10.01 -17.13 22.44
N TYR A 180 -9.97 -17.45 21.16
CA TYR A 180 -10.98 -17.05 20.17
C TYR A 180 -12.36 -17.56 20.58
N TYR A 181 -12.46 -18.84 20.94
CA TYR A 181 -13.68 -19.46 21.43
C TYR A 181 -14.26 -18.72 22.64
N HIS A 182 -13.44 -18.44 23.64
CA HIS A 182 -13.86 -17.71 24.84
C HIS A 182 -14.27 -16.27 24.54
N GLU A 183 -13.52 -15.54 23.71
CA GLU A 183 -13.87 -14.17 23.35
C GLU A 183 -15.18 -14.11 22.54
N CYS A 184 -15.41 -15.01 21.58
CA CYS A 184 -16.68 -15.11 20.86
C CYS A 184 -17.87 -15.27 21.82
N ARG A 185 -17.79 -16.21 22.76
CA ARG A 185 -18.84 -16.44 23.76
C ARG A 185 -19.02 -15.26 24.70
N ASN A 186 -17.93 -14.61 25.12
CA ASN A 186 -17.98 -13.39 25.92
C ASN A 186 -18.69 -12.23 25.20
N ARG A 187 -18.61 -12.19 23.86
CA ARG A 187 -19.33 -11.21 23.01
C ARG A 187 -20.75 -11.64 22.64
N GLY A 188 -21.24 -12.75 23.20
CA GLY A 188 -22.60 -13.24 23.00
C GLY A 188 -22.77 -14.15 21.79
N ILE A 189 -21.71 -14.44 21.02
CA ILE A 189 -21.76 -15.40 19.92
C ILE A 189 -21.93 -16.79 20.52
N ALA A 190 -22.98 -17.50 20.11
CA ALA A 190 -23.20 -18.89 20.49
C ALA A 190 -22.32 -19.79 19.62
N LEU A 191 -21.02 -19.82 19.94
CA LEU A 191 -20.03 -20.65 19.28
C LEU A 191 -19.95 -22.02 19.99
N GLY A 192 -20.14 -23.10 19.24
CA GLY A 192 -19.91 -24.47 19.69
C GLY A 192 -18.41 -24.76 19.87
N GLU A 193 -18.07 -25.90 20.48
CA GLU A 193 -16.68 -26.37 20.45
C GLU A 193 -16.30 -26.77 19.02
N PRO A 194 -15.03 -26.55 18.60
CA PRO A 194 -14.61 -26.92 17.26
C PRO A 194 -14.73 -28.44 17.08
N LEU A 195 -15.33 -28.86 15.97
CA LEU A 195 -15.51 -30.26 15.60
C LEU A 195 -14.16 -30.97 15.42
N ARG A 196 -13.16 -30.23 14.93
CA ARG A 196 -11.80 -30.73 14.76
C ARG A 196 -10.81 -29.56 14.71
N ILE A 197 -9.63 -29.77 15.28
CA ILE A 197 -8.46 -28.88 15.19
C ILE A 197 -7.29 -29.72 14.67
N TRP A 198 -6.65 -29.30 13.57
CA TRP A 198 -5.53 -30.06 13.00
C TRP A 198 -4.61 -29.18 12.17
N SER A 199 -3.42 -29.71 11.91
CA SER A 199 -2.40 -29.10 11.04
C SER A 199 -2.29 -29.86 9.73
N VAL A 200 -2.06 -29.14 8.63
CA VAL A 200 -1.73 -29.71 7.32
C VAL A 200 -0.61 -28.95 6.65
N ALA A 201 0.13 -29.61 5.76
CA ALA A 201 1.11 -28.93 4.92
C ALA A 201 0.41 -27.93 3.98
N CYS A 202 1.10 -26.82 3.69
CA CYS A 202 0.61 -25.79 2.77
C CYS A 202 0.78 -26.20 1.30
N ASP A 203 0.03 -27.22 0.86
CA ASP A 203 -0.08 -27.66 -0.52
C ASP A 203 -1.54 -27.96 -0.88
N GLN A 204 -1.86 -27.87 -2.18
CA GLN A 204 -3.23 -27.99 -2.66
C GLN A 204 -3.89 -29.31 -2.26
N GLY A 205 -3.19 -30.45 -2.38
CA GLY A 205 -3.77 -31.76 -2.09
C GLY A 205 -4.07 -31.96 -0.60
N SER A 206 -3.18 -31.50 0.27
CA SER A 206 -3.39 -31.55 1.72
C SER A 206 -4.58 -30.68 2.16
N ILE A 207 -4.76 -29.51 1.55
CA ILE A 207 -5.85 -28.58 1.87
C ILE A 207 -7.20 -29.07 1.32
N GLU A 208 -7.24 -29.57 0.09
CA GLU A 208 -8.44 -30.17 -0.50
C GLU A 208 -8.94 -31.32 0.37
N LYS A 209 -8.05 -32.22 0.80
CA LYS A 209 -8.39 -33.30 1.72
C LYS A 209 -8.88 -32.78 3.07
N ALA A 210 -8.27 -31.71 3.60
CA ALA A 210 -8.75 -31.09 4.84
C ALA A 210 -10.17 -30.54 4.71
N PHE A 211 -10.53 -29.97 3.55
CA PHE A 211 -11.87 -29.49 3.26
C PHE A 211 -12.88 -30.62 3.07
N GLU A 212 -12.49 -31.70 2.40
CA GLU A 212 -13.31 -32.92 2.30
C GLU A 212 -13.60 -33.51 3.69
N ASP A 213 -12.56 -33.64 4.52
CA ASP A 213 -12.68 -34.11 5.90
C ASP A 213 -13.60 -33.20 6.74
N ALA A 214 -13.47 -31.88 6.60
CA ALA A 214 -14.33 -30.91 7.28
C ALA A 214 -15.78 -31.01 6.82
N SER A 215 -16.00 -31.16 5.51
CA SER A 215 -17.33 -31.37 4.93
C SER A 215 -17.95 -32.68 5.44
N GLY A 216 -17.15 -33.75 5.56
CA GLY A 216 -17.60 -35.05 6.06
C GLY A 216 -18.11 -35.04 7.50
N VAL A 217 -17.60 -34.12 8.34
CA VAL A 217 -18.09 -33.93 9.72
C VAL A 217 -19.20 -32.88 9.84
N GLY A 218 -19.70 -32.34 8.72
CA GLY A 218 -20.75 -31.33 8.72
C GLY A 218 -20.29 -29.95 9.21
N CYS A 219 -19.03 -29.60 8.98
CA CYS A 219 -18.49 -28.29 9.31
C CYS A 219 -19.10 -27.18 8.44
N GLU A 220 -19.59 -26.10 9.06
CA GLU A 220 -20.17 -24.94 8.36
C GLU A 220 -19.14 -23.81 8.16
N PHE A 221 -18.05 -23.82 8.94
CA PHE A 221 -17.06 -22.75 8.95
C PHE A 221 -15.68 -23.28 9.34
N ILE A 222 -14.64 -22.95 8.55
CA ILE A 222 -13.26 -23.31 8.87
C ILE A 222 -12.48 -22.04 9.19
N PHE A 223 -11.94 -21.95 10.41
CA PHE A 223 -10.96 -20.93 10.77
C PHE A 223 -9.58 -21.42 10.33
N ILE A 224 -8.90 -20.69 9.45
CA ILE A 224 -7.57 -21.07 8.94
C ILE A 224 -6.51 -20.13 9.53
N GLY A 225 -5.47 -20.69 10.14
CA GLY A 225 -4.34 -19.94 10.70
C GLY A 225 -3.02 -20.25 10.00
N HIS A 226 -2.24 -19.21 9.70
CA HIS A 226 -0.85 -19.27 9.23
C HIS A 226 -0.12 -17.96 9.57
N SER A 227 1.23 -17.95 9.60
CA SER A 227 2.04 -16.74 9.85
C SER A 227 2.46 -15.98 8.59
N ASP A 228 2.21 -16.52 7.41
CA ASP A 228 2.61 -15.85 6.16
C ASP A 228 1.90 -14.49 6.04
N LYS A 229 2.70 -13.43 5.94
CA LYS A 229 2.22 -12.05 5.74
C LYS A 229 1.99 -11.76 4.27
N ASP A 230 2.62 -12.52 3.38
CA ASP A 230 2.41 -12.40 1.96
C ASP A 230 1.15 -13.18 1.60
N SER A 231 0.26 -12.57 0.84
CA SER A 231 -1.00 -13.16 0.35
C SER A 231 -0.79 -14.39 -0.55
N THR A 232 0.43 -14.89 -0.64
CA THR A 232 0.83 -16.05 -1.42
C THR A 232 0.07 -17.30 -0.99
N VAL A 233 -0.10 -17.56 0.31
CA VAL A 233 -0.87 -18.72 0.79
C VAL A 233 -2.32 -18.65 0.31
N HIS A 234 -2.98 -17.50 0.48
CA HIS A 234 -4.36 -17.31 0.02
C HIS A 234 -4.52 -17.38 -1.51
N SER A 235 -3.49 -17.02 -2.28
CA SER A 235 -3.56 -17.06 -3.75
C SER A 235 -3.10 -18.38 -4.38
N LYS A 236 -2.30 -19.17 -3.66
CA LYS A 236 -1.69 -20.41 -4.18
C LYS A 236 -2.33 -21.67 -3.63
N CYS A 237 -3.00 -21.58 -2.48
CA CYS A 237 -3.37 -22.75 -1.68
C CYS A 237 -4.84 -22.75 -1.25
N LEU A 238 -5.55 -21.62 -1.33
CA LEU A 238 -6.98 -21.46 -1.00
C LEU A 238 -7.73 -20.87 -2.19
#